data_AF-A0A0Q8D6H5-F1
#
_entry.id   AF-A0A0Q8D6H5-F1
#
_cell.length_a   1.000
_cell.length_b   1.000
_cell.length_c   1.000
_cell.angle_alpha   90.00
_cell.angle_beta   90.00
_cell.angle_gamma   90.00
#
_symmetry.space_group_name_H-M   'P 1'
#
loop_
_entity.id
_entity.type
_entity.pdbx_description
1 polymer ?
#
loop_
_entity_poly.entity_id
_entity_poly.type
_entity_poly.pdbx_seq_one_letter_code
_entity_poly.pdbx_strand_id
1 'polypeptide(L)'
;MSADNKTPLDHVNSALNQLKEMRHYSKNYVEQLTAQWLLFDGELSKLKLAAHIEDLMVRQGELYEALEKEIAELEEVAVSLQPAPEEAAGAAH
;
A
#
# COMPACT_ATOMS: atom_id res chain seq x y z
N MET A 1 6.52 -0.71 -31.89
CA MET A 1 5.78 -0.44 -30.64
C MET A 1 5.11 -1.75 -30.26
N SER A 2 5.76 -2.59 -29.46
CA SER A 2 5.16 -3.83 -28.97
C SER A 2 4.14 -3.43 -27.91
N ALA A 3 2.85 -3.48 -28.23
CA ALA A 3 1.82 -3.34 -27.22
C ALA A 3 2.03 -4.45 -26.19
N ASP A 4 2.31 -4.07 -24.95
CA ASP A 4 2.42 -4.95 -23.79
C ASP A 4 1.20 -5.89 -23.75
N ASN A 5 1.36 -7.17 -24.10
CA ASN A 5 0.36 -8.21 -23.89
C ASN A 5 0.36 -8.63 -22.41
N LYS A 6 0.17 -7.68 -21.49
CA LYS A 6 0.00 -7.99 -20.06
C LYS A 6 -1.41 -8.50 -19.84
N THR A 7 -1.52 -9.63 -19.15
CA THR A 7 -2.82 -10.15 -18.73
C THR A 7 -3.43 -9.24 -17.66
N PRO A 8 -4.76 -9.29 -17.43
CA PRO A 8 -5.37 -8.61 -16.29
C PRO A 8 -4.68 -8.96 -14.96
N LEU A 9 -4.26 -10.22 -14.79
CA LEU A 9 -3.51 -10.68 -13.61
C LEU A 9 -2.14 -9.98 -13.49
N ASP A 10 -1.42 -9.80 -14.59
CA ASP A 10 -0.13 -9.08 -14.58
C ASP A 10 -0.30 -7.62 -14.14
N HIS A 11 -1.38 -6.97 -14.58
CA HIS A 11 -1.71 -5.62 -14.17
C HIS A 11 -2.06 -5.55 -12.67
N VAL A 12 -2.89 -6.47 -12.18
CA VAL A 12 -3.26 -6.55 -10.75
C VAL A 12 -2.02 -6.81 -9.89
N ASN A 13 -1.16 -7.75 -10.27
CA ASN A 13 0.08 -8.04 -9.55
C ASN A 13 1.04 -6.84 -9.54
N SER A 14 1.12 -6.10 -10.66
CA SER A 14 1.93 -4.87 -10.73
C SER A 14 1.39 -3.80 -9.77
N ALA A 15 0.07 -3.62 -9.71
CA ALA A 15 -0.57 -2.69 -8.78
C ALA A 15 -0.36 -3.12 -7.32
N LEU A 16 -0.53 -4.41 -7.00
CA LEU A 16 -0.29 -4.97 -5.67
C LEU A 16 1.14 -4.69 -5.18
N ASN A 17 2.13 -4.88 -6.03
CA ASN A 17 3.53 -4.61 -5.67
C ASN A 17 3.73 -3.13 -5.32
N GLN A 18 3.17 -2.22 -6.13
CA GLN A 18 3.24 -0.79 -5.86
C GLN A 18 2.52 -0.40 -4.56
N LEU A 19 1.32 -0.91 -4.31
CA LEU A 19 0.58 -0.60 -3.08
C LEU A 19 1.28 -1.16 -1.83
N LYS A 20 1.91 -2.33 -1.93
CA LYS A 20 2.72 -2.91 -0.83
C LYS A 20 3.96 -2.05 -0.51
N GLU A 21 4.61 -1.51 -1.53
CA GLU A 21 5.69 -0.52 -1.37
C GLU A 21 5.16 0.77 -0.72
N MET A 22 4.05 1.32 -1.22
CA MET A 22 3.42 2.52 -0.65
C MET A 22 3.03 2.32 0.82
N ARG A 23 2.49 1.16 1.19
CA ARG A 23 2.17 0.80 2.58
C ARG A 23 3.42 0.81 3.46
N HIS A 24 4.52 0.24 2.96
CA HIS A 24 5.79 0.24 3.68
C HIS A 24 6.29 1.67 3.96
N TYR A 25 6.26 2.54 2.95
CA TYR A 25 6.64 3.95 3.13
C TYR A 25 5.67 4.72 4.01
N SER A 26 4.36 4.46 3.88
CA SER A 26 3.30 5.08 4.68
C SER A 26 3.54 4.89 6.17
N LYS A 27 3.92 3.68 6.58
CA LYS A 27 4.30 3.39 7.97
C LYS A 27 5.49 4.23 8.44
N ASN A 28 6.54 4.33 7.62
CA ASN A 28 7.73 5.14 7.95
C ASN A 28 7.42 6.64 8.07
N TYR A 29 6.44 7.15 7.31
CA TYR A 29 6.03 8.54 7.42
C TYR A 29 5.34 8.88 8.75
N VAL A 30 4.62 7.93 9.37
CA VAL A 30 4.06 8.14 10.71
C VAL A 30 5.17 8.41 11.73
N GLU A 31 6.26 7.64 11.68
CA GLU A 31 7.41 7.80 12.59
C GLU A 31 8.08 9.17 12.38
N GLN A 32 8.28 9.58 11.12
CA GLN A 32 8.86 10.88 10.79
C GLN A 32 7.96 12.05 11.21
N LEU A 33 6.65 11.95 10.94
CA LEU A 33 5.69 12.98 11.34
C LEU A 33 5.60 13.10 12.87
N THR A 34 5.69 11.98 13.59
CA THR A 34 5.72 11.99 15.07
C THR A 34 6.95 12.74 15.58
N ALA A 35 8.12 12.53 14.99
CA ALA A 35 9.34 13.26 15.37
C ALA A 35 9.20 14.77 15.12
N GLN A 36 8.59 15.17 14.00
CA GLN A 36 8.31 16.58 13.72
C GLN A 36 7.28 17.15 14.69
N TRP A 37 6.21 16.41 14.99
CA TRP A 37 5.20 16.84 15.95
C TRP A 37 5.82 17.11 17.33
N LEU A 38 6.68 16.21 17.83
CA LEU A 38 7.39 16.42 19.10
C LEU A 38 8.27 17.68 19.12
N LEU A 39 8.94 17.99 18.01
CA LEU A 39 9.72 19.23 17.88
C LEU A 39 8.83 20.48 17.95
N PHE A 40 7.68 20.45 17.29
CA PHE A 40 6.75 21.57 17.21
C PHE A 40 5.84 21.72 18.43
N ASP A 41 5.60 20.65 19.18
CA ASP A 41 4.90 20.68 20.47
C ASP A 41 5.86 21.03 21.62
N GLY A 42 7.16 20.75 21.47
CA GLY A 42 8.21 21.07 22.43
C GLY A 42 8.90 22.40 22.15
N GLU A 43 10.11 22.32 21.56
CA GLU A 43 11.03 23.45 21.37
C GLU A 43 10.40 24.60 20.57
N LEU A 44 9.63 24.27 19.54
CA LEU A 44 9.02 25.25 18.65
C LEU A 44 7.55 25.56 18.96
N SER A 45 7.06 25.20 20.16
CA SER A 45 5.66 25.40 20.59
C SER A 45 5.12 26.82 20.40
N LYS A 46 5.99 27.84 20.51
CA LYS A 46 5.61 29.25 20.27
C LYS A 46 5.11 29.52 18.85
N LEU A 47 5.46 28.68 17.86
CA LEU A 47 4.97 28.78 16.48
C LEU A 47 3.53 28.27 16.31
N LYS A 48 3.00 27.48 17.26
CA LYS A 48 1.63 26.95 17.25
C LYS A 48 1.28 26.14 15.98
N LEU A 49 2.25 25.39 15.45
CA LEU A 49 2.07 24.56 14.25
C LEU A 49 1.93 23.05 14.55
N ALA A 50 2.04 22.62 15.80
CA ALA A 50 1.93 21.21 16.18
C ALA A 50 0.62 20.56 15.67
N ALA A 51 -0.51 21.28 15.79
CA ALA A 51 -1.82 20.81 15.30
C ALA A 51 -1.85 20.56 13.78
N HIS A 52 -1.05 21.29 12.99
CA HIS A 52 -0.99 21.06 11.55
C HIS A 52 -0.26 19.75 11.23
N ILE A 53 0.77 19.41 12.01
CA ILE A 53 1.52 18.16 11.85
C ILE A 53 0.68 16.98 12.37
N GLU A 54 -0.08 17.19 13.45
CA GLU A 54 -1.05 16.21 13.95
C GLU A 54 -2.11 15.86 12.88
N ASP A 55 -2.66 16.85 12.17
CA ASP A 55 -3.57 16.59 11.04
C ASP A 55 -2.91 15.74 9.94
N LEU A 56 -1.63 15.98 9.64
CA LEU A 56 -0.89 15.13 8.71
C LEU A 56 -0.71 13.70 9.24
N MET A 57 -0.46 13.52 10.54
CA MET A 57 -0.34 12.19 11.17
C MET A 57 -1.65 11.41 11.07
N VAL A 58 -2.79 12.05 11.34
CA VAL A 58 -4.12 11.42 11.21
C VAL A 58 -4.34 10.94 9.78
N ARG A 59 -4.15 11.81 8.79
CA ARG A 59 -4.31 11.46 7.37
C ARG A 59 -3.34 10.38 6.92
N GLN A 60 -2.12 10.37 7.47
CA GLN A 60 -1.13 9.32 7.18
C GLN A 60 -1.59 7.97 7.73
N GLY A 61 -2.19 7.95 8.92
CA GLY A 61 -2.81 6.76 9.51
C GLY A 61 -3.99 6.25 8.66
N GLU A 62 -4.89 7.14 8.27
CA GLU A 62 -6.03 6.80 7.39
C GLU A 62 -5.55 6.23 6.05
N LEU A 63 -4.51 6.80 5.44
CA LEU A 63 -3.92 6.28 4.21
C LEU A 63 -3.32 4.89 4.41
N TYR A 64 -2.64 4.64 5.53
CA TYR A 64 -2.11 3.31 5.85
C TYR A 64 -3.23 2.26 5.90
N GLU A 65 -4.31 2.54 6.63
CA GLU A 65 -5.45 1.64 6.75
C GLU A 65 -6.15 1.41 5.39
N ALA A 66 -6.31 2.47 4.59
CA ALA A 66 -6.88 2.37 3.26
C ALA A 66 -6.03 1.50 2.33
N LEU A 67 -4.70 1.63 2.39
CA LEU A 67 -3.78 0.79 1.63
C LEU A 67 -3.87 -0.69 2.03
N GLU A 68 -3.94 -1.00 3.32
CA GLU A 68 -4.13 -2.38 3.78
C GLU A 68 -5.41 -3.01 3.23
N LYS A 69 -6.52 -2.25 3.28
CA LYS A 69 -7.81 -2.70 2.77
C LYS A 69 -7.76 -2.96 1.25
N GLU A 70 -7.24 -2.01 0.49
CA GLU A 70 -7.16 -2.13 -0.97
C GLU A 70 -6.23 -3.28 -1.40
N ILE A 71 -5.11 -3.48 -0.68
CA ILE A 71 -4.22 -4.62 -0.92
C ILE A 71 -4.97 -5.93 -0.73
N ALA A 72 -5.77 -6.07 0.33
CA ALA A 72 -6.54 -7.28 0.57
C ALA A 72 -7.57 -7.55 -0.54
N GLU A 73 -8.30 -6.51 -0.98
CA GLU A 73 -9.27 -6.62 -2.08
C GLU A 73 -8.58 -7.05 -3.40
N LEU A 74 -7.43 -6.45 -3.72
CA LEU A 74 -6.69 -6.81 -4.94
C LEU A 74 -6.03 -8.19 -4.86
N GLU A 75 -5.67 -8.67 -3.66
CA GLU A 75 -5.20 -10.04 -3.46
C GLU A 75 -6.31 -11.06 -3.76
N GLU A 76 -7.55 -10.80 -3.33
CA GLU A 76 -8.71 -11.62 -3.68
C GLU A 76 -8.96 -11.62 -5.20
N VAL A 77 -8.88 -10.46 -5.85
CA VAL A 77 -8.98 -10.34 -7.31
C VAL A 77 -7.87 -11.14 -8.00
N ALA A 78 -6.62 -11.03 -7.54
CA ALA A 78 -5.50 -11.76 -8.12
C ALA A 78 -5.73 -13.28 -8.03
N VAL A 79 -6.25 -13.78 -6.91
CA VAL A 79 -6.61 -15.20 -6.75
C VAL A 79 -7.71 -15.60 -7.74
N SER A 80 -8.76 -14.79 -7.90
CA SER A 80 -9.86 -15.08 -8.83
C SER A 80 -9.44 -15.13 -10.30
N LEU A 81 -8.33 -14.48 -10.65
CA LEU A 81 -7.76 -14.43 -12.00
C LEU A 81 -6.73 -15.53 -12.25
N GLN A 82 -6.36 -16.33 -11.24
CA GLN A 82 -5.46 -17.46 -11.45
C GLN A 82 -6.13 -18.47 -12.39
N PRO A 83 -5.40 -18.99 -13.40
CA PRO A 83 -5.93 -20.04 -14.24
C PRO A 83 -6.26 -21.27 -13.38
N ALA A 84 -7.33 -21.99 -13.74
CA ALA A 84 -7.67 -23.25 -13.09
C ALA A 84 -6.42 -24.16 -13.12
N PRO A 85 -6.08 -24.85 -12.02
CA PRO A 85 -4.98 -25.80 -12.05
C PRO A 85 -5.29 -26.82 -13.15
N GLU A 86 -4.46 -26.87 -14.18
CA GLU A 86 -4.50 -27.96 -15.14
C GLU A 86 -4.47 -29.26 -14.33
N GLU A 87 -5.49 -30.11 -14.48
CA GLU A 87 -5.37 -31.51 -14.09
C GLU A 87 -4.05 -31.98 -14.67
N ALA A 88 -3.08 -32.23 -13.79
CA ALA A 88 -1.82 -32.85 -14.16
C ALA A 88 -2.17 -34.06 -15.00
N ALA A 89 -1.96 -33.94 -16.31
CA ALA A 89 -2.44 -34.88 -17.29
C ALA A 89 -1.88 -36.26 -16.96
N GLY A 90 -2.73 -37.05 -16.30
CA GLY A 90 -2.58 -38.48 -16.20
C GLY A 90 -2.74 -39.06 -17.60
N ALA A 91 -1.63 -39.52 -18.15
CA ALA A 91 -1.52 -40.62 -19.09
C ALA A 91 -0.05 -41.09 -18.94
N ALA A 92 0.30 -42.16 -18.23
CA ALA A 92 -0.33 -43.48 -18.19
C ALA A 92 -0.80 -43.92 -19.58
N HIS A 93 0.16 -44.17 -20.48
CA HIS A 93 0.21 -45.44 -21.21
C HIS A 93 1.59 -45.70 -21.83
#